data_AF-A0A261GLA9-F1
#
_entry.id   AF-A0A261GLA9-F1
#
_cell.length_a   1.000
_cell.length_b   1.000
_cell.length_c   1.000
_cell.angle_alpha   90.00
_cell.angle_beta   90.00
_cell.angle_gamma   90.00
#
_symmetry.space_group_name_H-M   'P 1'
#
loop_
_entity.id
_entity.type
_entity.pdbx_description
1 polymer ?
#
loop_
_entity_poly.entity_id
_entity_poly.type
_entity_poly.pdbx_seq_one_letter_code
_entity_poly.pdbx_strand_id
1 'polypeptide(L)'
;MQNPKADILTSVNATRKNAIRSLLLISFFLVSCTPSDEFPDLKSSSGDYSISGYADSDGLLVITVKQKNGDDSVEINTRASVYQRFAYGWLDTDSVIMVNSSDIGILAWDITTHYQPTEITGDIQAYAKTLYAEKY
;
A
#
# COMPACT_ATOMS: atom_id res chain seq x y z
N MET A 1 -51.17 74.06 32.00
CA MET A 1 -51.22 72.78 32.72
C MET A 1 -51.32 71.66 31.70
N GLN A 2 -50.22 70.94 31.46
CA GLN A 2 -50.17 69.74 30.62
C GLN A 2 -49.38 68.69 31.40
N ASN A 3 -50.06 67.57 31.68
CA ASN A 3 -49.62 66.41 32.46
C ASN A 3 -49.21 65.28 31.47
N PRO A 4 -48.51 64.21 31.89
CA PRO A 4 -47.31 63.72 31.23
C PRO A 4 -47.60 62.38 30.53
N LYS A 5 -46.83 62.06 29.50
CA LYS A 5 -46.60 60.66 29.10
C LYS A 5 -45.37 60.63 28.24
N ALA A 6 -44.24 60.61 28.95
CA ALA A 6 -43.02 60.03 28.45
C ALA A 6 -43.20 58.51 28.28
N ASP A 7 -42.33 57.97 27.46
CA ASP A 7 -41.92 56.57 27.40
C ASP A 7 -42.96 55.57 26.91
N ILE A 8 -42.73 55.12 25.68
CA ILE A 8 -42.37 53.75 25.34
C ILE A 8 -42.28 53.77 23.81
N LEU A 9 -41.09 53.48 23.26
CA LEU A 9 -40.85 52.77 21.99
C LEU A 9 -39.39 53.00 21.54
N THR A 10 -38.45 52.63 22.40
CA THR A 10 -37.13 52.16 21.99
C THR A 10 -37.16 50.64 21.85
N SER A 11 -36.47 50.17 20.81
CA SER A 11 -36.03 48.79 20.55
C SER A 11 -37.09 47.73 20.23
N VAL A 12 -37.32 47.51 18.94
CA VAL A 12 -37.47 46.14 18.42
C VAL A 12 -36.62 46.00 17.17
N ASN A 13 -35.36 45.67 17.42
CA ASN A 13 -34.51 44.76 16.66
C ASN A 13 -34.75 44.59 15.15
N ALA A 14 -33.78 45.16 14.44
CA ALA A 14 -33.26 44.65 13.19
C ALA A 14 -33.00 43.13 13.21
N THR A 15 -32.97 42.55 12.00
CA THR A 15 -32.36 41.27 11.58
C THR A 15 -33.38 40.28 11.01
N ARG A 16 -33.83 40.51 9.77
CA ARG A 16 -34.24 39.42 8.87
C ARG A 16 -33.16 39.22 7.82
N LYS A 17 -32.29 38.26 8.12
CA LYS A 17 -31.12 37.84 7.36
C LYS A 17 -31.60 37.01 6.16
N ASN A 18 -31.17 37.42 4.97
CA ASN A 18 -31.40 36.76 3.69
C ASN A 18 -31.06 35.26 3.76
N ALA A 19 -32.06 34.40 3.58
CA ALA A 19 -31.90 32.95 3.52
C ALA A 19 -32.39 32.41 2.18
N ILE A 20 -31.87 32.95 1.07
CA ILE A 20 -32.11 32.40 -0.26
C ILE A 20 -30.81 32.56 -1.04
N ARG A 21 -30.32 31.45 -1.62
CA ARG A 21 -29.13 31.30 -2.49
C ARG A 21 -27.84 30.86 -1.79
N SER A 22 -27.81 29.61 -1.35
CA SER A 22 -26.60 28.77 -1.43
C SER A 22 -27.02 27.31 -1.59
N LEU A 23 -27.40 26.96 -2.82
CA LEU A 23 -27.56 25.57 -3.26
C LEU A 23 -26.58 25.37 -4.42
N LEU A 24 -25.29 25.30 -4.08
CA LEU A 24 -24.22 25.09 -5.05
C LEU A 24 -23.14 24.25 -4.37
N LEU A 25 -22.82 23.13 -5.03
CA LEU A 25 -21.61 22.32 -4.87
C LEU A 25 -21.40 21.60 -3.54
N ILE A 26 -22.05 20.45 -3.39
CA ILE A 26 -21.40 19.31 -2.73
C ILE A 26 -21.48 18.13 -3.71
N SER A 27 -20.77 18.27 -4.83
CA SER A 27 -20.43 17.13 -5.67
C SER A 27 -19.38 16.34 -4.90
N PHE A 28 -19.87 15.29 -4.24
CA PHE A 28 -19.15 14.26 -3.53
C PHE A 28 -18.01 13.72 -4.41
N PHE A 29 -16.80 14.23 -4.25
CA PHE A 29 -15.58 13.55 -4.69
C PHE A 29 -15.34 12.37 -3.73
N LEU A 30 -16.15 11.32 -3.85
CA LEU A 30 -15.73 9.99 -3.42
C LEU A 30 -14.75 9.50 -4.48
N VAL A 31 -13.54 10.06 -4.46
CA VAL A 31 -12.39 9.38 -5.03
C VAL A 31 -12.15 8.22 -4.07
N SER A 32 -12.85 7.11 -4.33
CA SER A 32 -12.55 5.83 -3.73
C SER A 32 -11.10 5.54 -4.06
N CYS A 33 -10.20 5.81 -3.12
CA CYS A 33 -8.83 5.36 -3.17
C CYS A 33 -8.89 3.85 -2.93
N THR A 34 -9.19 3.08 -3.96
CA THR A 34 -8.97 1.64 -3.93
C THR A 34 -7.46 1.46 -4.01
N PRO A 35 -6.77 0.96 -2.97
CA PRO A 35 -5.43 0.46 -3.15
C PRO A 35 -5.55 -0.69 -4.15
N SER A 36 -5.21 -0.41 -5.40
CA SER A 36 -4.81 -1.48 -6.31
C SER A 36 -3.51 -1.98 -5.71
N ASP A 37 -3.56 -3.11 -5.03
CA ASP A 37 -2.37 -3.85 -4.59
C ASP A 37 -1.67 -4.35 -5.86
N GLU A 38 -1.09 -3.42 -6.61
CA GLU A 38 -0.33 -3.67 -7.80
C GLU A 38 1.03 -4.17 -7.33
N PHE A 39 1.29 -5.46 -7.55
CA PHE A 39 2.54 -6.09 -7.21
C PHE A 39 3.62 -5.51 -8.15
N PRO A 40 4.64 -4.80 -7.64
CA PRO A 40 5.63 -4.18 -8.49
C PRO A 40 6.49 -5.23 -9.20
N ASP A 41 6.76 -4.98 -10.49
CA ASP A 41 7.80 -5.70 -11.21
C ASP A 41 9.17 -5.14 -10.79
N LEU A 42 10.00 -5.99 -10.18
CA LEU A 42 11.32 -5.60 -9.66
C LEU A 42 12.43 -6.32 -10.45
N LYS A 43 13.39 -5.54 -10.95
CA LYS A 43 14.58 -6.07 -11.63
C LYS A 43 15.72 -6.26 -10.64
N SER A 44 16.52 -7.31 -10.83
CA SER A 44 17.78 -7.46 -10.10
C SER A 44 18.73 -6.31 -10.47
N SER A 45 19.74 -6.04 -9.66
CA SER A 45 20.73 -4.98 -9.94
C SER A 45 21.59 -5.31 -11.16
N SER A 46 21.88 -6.60 -11.43
CA SER A 46 22.45 -7.07 -12.69
C SER A 46 21.54 -6.86 -13.90
N GLY A 47 20.22 -6.81 -13.69
CA GLY A 47 19.20 -6.80 -14.73
C GLY A 47 19.02 -8.14 -15.44
N ASP A 48 19.67 -9.21 -14.98
CA ASP A 48 19.55 -10.56 -15.56
C ASP A 48 18.25 -11.26 -15.14
N TYR A 49 17.65 -10.81 -14.04
CA TYR A 49 16.42 -11.36 -13.50
C TYR A 49 15.37 -10.28 -13.23
N SER A 50 14.11 -10.70 -13.22
CA SER A 50 12.98 -9.91 -12.76
C SER A 50 12.05 -10.77 -11.91
N ILE A 51 11.42 -10.14 -10.91
CA ILE A 51 10.37 -10.75 -10.12
C ILE A 51 9.07 -9.97 -10.26
N SER A 52 7.96 -10.69 -10.30
CA SER A 52 6.59 -10.16 -10.28
C SER A 52 5.78 -10.92 -9.24
N GLY A 53 4.93 -10.24 -8.48
CA GLY A 53 4.03 -10.87 -7.52
C GLY A 53 2.61 -11.03 -8.06
N TYR A 54 1.87 -12.00 -7.55
CA TYR A 54 0.40 -12.04 -7.66
C TYR A 54 -0.21 -12.81 -6.49
N ALA A 55 -1.51 -12.66 -6.28
CA ALA A 55 -2.27 -13.45 -5.32
C ALA A 55 -2.83 -14.71 -5.99
N ASP A 56 -2.64 -15.88 -5.39
CA ASP A 56 -3.30 -17.12 -5.82
C ASP A 56 -4.78 -17.17 -5.39
N SER A 57 -5.45 -18.31 -5.66
CA SER A 57 -6.87 -18.51 -5.31
C SER A 57 -7.17 -18.47 -3.82
N ASP A 58 -6.15 -18.70 -2.97
CA ASP A 58 -6.28 -18.68 -1.52
C ASP A 58 -5.87 -17.32 -0.92
N GLY A 59 -5.47 -16.36 -1.77
CA GLY A 59 -4.99 -15.05 -1.35
C GLY A 59 -3.57 -15.10 -0.77
N LEU A 60 -2.75 -16.06 -1.19
CA LEU A 60 -1.33 -16.13 -0.86
C LEU A 60 -0.49 -15.48 -1.96
N LEU A 61 0.56 -14.78 -1.55
CA LEU A 61 1.54 -14.16 -2.43
C LEU A 61 2.37 -15.25 -3.11
N VAL A 62 2.31 -15.27 -4.44
CA VAL A 62 3.20 -16.03 -5.30
C VAL A 62 4.14 -15.06 -6.01
N ILE A 63 5.44 -15.37 -5.99
CA ILE A 63 6.45 -14.61 -6.72
C ILE A 63 6.90 -15.42 -7.93
N THR A 64 6.71 -14.87 -9.12
CA THR A 64 7.29 -15.40 -10.35
C THR A 64 8.65 -14.76 -10.58
N VAL A 65 9.66 -15.58 -10.83
CA VAL A 65 11.01 -15.16 -11.20
C VAL A 65 11.20 -15.45 -12.68
N LYS A 66 11.62 -14.44 -13.46
CA LYS A 66 11.89 -14.55 -14.89
C LYS A 66 13.33 -14.17 -15.18
N GLN A 67 14.01 -14.99 -15.96
CA GLN A 67 15.34 -14.65 -16.48
C GLN A 67 15.20 -13.84 -17.78
N LYS A 68 15.98 -12.78 -17.93
CA LYS A 68 15.86 -11.81 -19.05
C LYS A 68 15.93 -12.45 -20.45
N ASN A 69 16.69 -13.52 -20.60
CA ASN A 69 16.92 -14.21 -21.88
C ASN A 69 16.39 -15.66 -21.87
N GLY A 70 15.64 -16.05 -20.83
CA GLY A 70 15.08 -17.39 -20.70
C GLY A 70 13.58 -17.39 -20.93
N ASP A 71 13.06 -18.46 -21.52
CA ASP A 71 11.62 -18.74 -21.52
C ASP A 71 11.17 -19.34 -20.18
N ASP A 72 12.13 -19.76 -19.36
CA ASP A 72 11.85 -20.38 -18.07
C ASP A 72 11.48 -19.34 -17.02
N SER A 73 10.44 -19.67 -16.26
CA SER A 73 10.07 -18.95 -15.05
C SER A 73 9.88 -19.93 -13.91
N VAL A 74 10.16 -19.48 -12.70
CA VAL A 74 9.91 -20.27 -11.49
C VAL A 74 8.98 -19.51 -10.57
N GLU A 75 8.04 -20.23 -9.97
CA GLU A 75 7.09 -19.69 -9.01
C GLU A 75 7.51 -20.07 -7.58
N ILE A 76 7.45 -19.09 -6.68
CA ILE A 76 7.70 -19.24 -5.26
C ILE A 76 6.37 -18.98 -4.56
N ASN A 77 5.76 -20.03 -4.00
CA ASN A 77 4.67 -19.83 -3.04
C ASN A 77 5.27 -19.39 -1.71
N THR A 78 5.08 -18.11 -1.38
CA THR A 78 5.75 -17.50 -0.22
C THR A 78 5.06 -17.87 1.10
N ARG A 79 3.80 -18.34 1.04
CA ARG A 79 2.87 -18.52 2.17
C ARG A 79 2.42 -17.21 2.84
N ALA A 80 2.89 -16.04 2.40
CA ALA A 80 2.43 -14.76 2.92
C ALA A 80 1.03 -14.45 2.41
N SER A 81 0.12 -14.04 3.28
CA SER A 81 -1.19 -13.56 2.87
C SER A 81 -1.10 -12.14 2.30
N VAL A 82 -1.71 -11.91 1.13
CA VAL A 82 -1.78 -10.57 0.53
C VAL A 82 -2.70 -9.62 1.32
N TYR A 83 -3.50 -10.16 2.25
CA TYR A 83 -4.33 -9.39 3.17
C TYR A 83 -3.55 -8.86 4.39
N GLN A 84 -2.28 -9.21 4.51
CA GLN A 84 -1.38 -8.78 5.58
C GLN A 84 -0.38 -7.73 5.04
N ARG A 85 0.34 -7.06 5.94
CA ARG A 85 1.40 -6.14 5.51
C ARG A 85 2.60 -6.94 5.04
N PHE A 86 2.98 -6.77 3.79
CA PHE A 86 4.15 -7.46 3.22
C PHE A 86 5.02 -6.56 2.35
N ALA A 87 6.29 -6.93 2.25
CA ALA A 87 7.27 -6.42 1.30
C ALA A 87 8.00 -7.60 0.67
N TYR A 88 8.36 -7.49 -0.61
CA TYR A 88 9.25 -8.45 -1.27
C TYR A 88 10.23 -7.71 -2.17
N GLY A 89 11.37 -8.33 -2.46
CA GLY A 89 12.41 -7.72 -3.28
C GLY A 89 13.64 -8.60 -3.44
N TRP A 90 14.61 -8.08 -4.19
CA TRP A 90 15.94 -8.66 -4.30
C TRP A 90 16.76 -8.30 -3.07
N LEU A 91 17.51 -9.27 -2.57
CA LEU A 91 18.63 -9.05 -1.66
C LEU A 91 19.87 -8.69 -2.50
N ASP A 92 20.81 -7.92 -1.94
CA ASP A 92 22.00 -7.31 -2.58
C ASP A 92 22.85 -8.23 -3.50
N THR A 93 22.63 -9.55 -3.48
CA THR A 93 23.37 -10.55 -4.26
C THR A 93 22.73 -10.90 -5.61
N ASP A 94 21.68 -10.20 -6.07
CA ASP A 94 20.94 -10.43 -7.34
C ASP A 94 20.29 -11.81 -7.53
N SER A 95 20.58 -12.75 -6.64
CA SER A 95 20.18 -14.14 -6.72
C SER A 95 19.34 -14.60 -5.53
N VAL A 96 19.02 -13.68 -4.62
CA VAL A 96 18.24 -13.99 -3.44
C VAL A 96 17.02 -13.07 -3.41
N ILE A 97 15.86 -13.68 -3.26
CA ILE A 97 14.58 -12.99 -3.13
C ILE A 97 14.18 -13.04 -1.66
N MET A 98 13.72 -11.93 -1.11
CA MET A 98 13.27 -11.84 0.28
C MET A 98 11.79 -11.44 0.31
N VAL A 99 11.05 -12.01 1.26
CA VAL A 99 9.69 -11.61 1.63
C VAL A 99 9.66 -11.35 3.13
N ASN A 100 9.15 -10.19 3.52
CA ASN A 100 8.86 -9.84 4.90
C ASN A 100 7.36 -9.56 5.02
N SER A 101 6.65 -10.40 5.78
CA SER A 101 5.22 -10.27 6.01
C SER A 101 4.88 -10.43 7.50
N SER A 102 3.80 -9.81 7.95
CA SER A 102 3.41 -9.85 9.36
C SER A 102 2.91 -11.21 9.85
N ASP A 103 2.54 -12.14 8.96
CA ASP A 103 2.02 -13.47 9.29
C ASP A 103 3.08 -14.58 9.23
N ILE A 104 3.99 -14.53 8.26
CA ILE A 104 5.07 -15.53 8.09
C ILE A 104 6.44 -15.06 8.60
N GLY A 105 6.57 -13.77 8.94
CA GLY A 105 7.86 -13.17 9.26
C GLY A 105 8.71 -12.94 8.01
N ILE A 106 10.01 -13.23 8.13
CA ILE A 106 11.00 -12.97 7.08
C ILE A 106 11.44 -14.31 6.50
N LEU A 107 11.24 -14.48 5.19
CA LEU A 107 11.72 -15.62 4.42
C LEU A 107 12.56 -15.13 3.25
N ALA A 108 13.52 -15.94 2.82
CA ALA A 108 14.30 -15.66 1.63
C ALA A 108 14.58 -16.93 0.84
N TRP A 109 14.72 -16.80 -0.47
CA TRP A 109 14.99 -17.90 -1.39
C TRP A 109 16.18 -17.58 -2.29
N ASP A 110 17.13 -18.51 -2.37
CA ASP A 110 18.21 -18.47 -3.35
C ASP A 110 17.75 -19.13 -4.66
N ILE A 111 17.91 -18.43 -5.78
CA ILE A 111 17.53 -18.87 -7.13
C ILE A 111 18.71 -19.38 -7.98
N THR A 112 19.94 -19.39 -7.45
CA THR A 112 21.12 -19.94 -8.16
C THR A 112 21.00 -21.46 -8.37
N THR A 113 20.25 -22.15 -7.50
CA THR A 113 20.05 -23.59 -7.55
C THR A 113 18.95 -23.99 -8.53
N HIS A 114 19.23 -23.88 -9.84
CA HIS A 114 18.57 -24.59 -10.95
C HIS A 114 17.04 -24.80 -10.76
N TYR A 115 16.29 -23.70 -10.70
CA TYR A 115 14.82 -23.69 -10.69
C TYR A 115 14.12 -24.31 -9.46
N GLN A 116 14.86 -24.59 -8.38
CA GLN A 116 14.25 -24.87 -7.07
C GLN A 116 14.70 -23.81 -6.06
N PRO A 117 13.87 -22.76 -5.87
CA PRO A 117 14.13 -21.72 -4.89
C PRO A 117 14.32 -22.35 -3.52
N THR A 118 15.53 -22.22 -2.97
CA THR A 118 15.87 -22.86 -1.69
C THR A 118 15.70 -21.85 -0.58
N GLU A 119 14.82 -22.15 0.38
CA GLU A 119 14.61 -21.28 1.55
C GLU A 119 15.91 -21.18 2.37
N ILE A 120 16.39 -19.96 2.56
CA ILE A 120 17.59 -19.66 3.35
C ILE A 120 17.17 -19.61 4.81
N THR A 121 17.87 -20.34 5.69
CA THR A 121 17.54 -20.47 7.12
C THR A 121 18.53 -19.76 8.04
N GLY A 122 19.37 -18.87 7.50
CA GLY A 122 20.41 -18.11 8.22
C GLY A 122 19.94 -16.76 8.81
N ASP A 123 20.88 -15.94 9.28
CA ASP A 123 20.61 -14.62 9.89
C ASP A 123 20.22 -13.56 8.84
N ILE A 124 18.97 -13.64 8.38
CA ILE A 124 18.36 -12.75 7.37
C ILE A 124 17.75 -11.50 8.02
N GLN A 125 17.72 -11.44 9.36
CA GLN A 125 17.01 -10.39 10.11
C GLN A 125 17.59 -8.99 9.90
N ALA A 126 18.91 -8.87 9.75
CA ALA A 126 19.55 -7.57 9.50
C ALA A 126 19.09 -6.96 8.17
N TYR A 127 18.95 -7.79 7.14
CA TYR A 127 18.58 -7.34 5.80
C TYR A 127 17.10 -6.99 5.66
N ALA A 128 16.22 -7.76 6.28
CA ALA A 128 14.80 -7.52 6.19
C ALA A 128 14.32 -6.25 6.92
N LYS A 129 15.08 -5.77 7.91
CA LYS A 129 14.85 -4.47 8.54
C LYS A 129 15.04 -3.31 7.57
N THR A 130 16.04 -3.38 6.69
CA THR A 130 16.30 -2.36 5.67
C THR A 130 15.15 -2.27 4.67
N LEU A 131 14.73 -3.40 4.11
CA LEU A 131 13.66 -3.46 3.10
C LEU A 131 12.28 -3.05 3.63
N TYR A 132 11.96 -3.38 4.89
CA TYR A 132 10.70 -2.93 5.50
C TYR A 132 10.66 -1.40 5.70
N ALA A 133 11.79 -0.80 6.09
CA ALA A 133 11.92 0.64 6.30
C ALA A 133 11.95 1.46 5.00
N GLU A 134 12.26 0.86 3.86
CA GLU A 134 12.21 1.55 2.56
C GLU A 134 10.80 1.59 1.95
N LYS A 135 9.93 0.62 2.32
CA LYS A 135 8.55 0.54 1.80
C LYS A 135 7.53 1.28 2.67
N TYR A 136 7.80 1.44 3.97
CA TYR A 136 6.91 2.07 4.97
C TYR A 136 7.62 3.17 5.74
#